data_AF-A0A9N7CL33-F1
#
_entry.id   AF-A0A9N7CL33-F1
#
_cell.length_a   1.000
_cell.length_b   1.000
_cell.length_c   1.000
_cell.angle_alpha   90.00
_cell.angle_beta   90.00
_cell.angle_gamma   90.00
#
_symmetry.space_group_name_H-M   'P 1'
#
loop_
_entity.id
_entity.type
_entity.pdbx_description
1 polymer ?
#
loop_
_entity_poly.entity_id
_entity_poly.type
_entity_poly.pdbx_seq_one_letter_code
_entity_poly.pdbx_strand_id
1 'polypeptide(L)'
;MRPEQVSRLVICAAPHLRPLIVFLASTGCRMSEALDLEWKDVDLRGRRATVWQKQGRERHVDLPPVALAACRVGVPCEGVRL
;
A
#
# COMPACT_ATOMS: atom_id res chain seq x y z
N MET A 1 -11.74 10.35 8.87
CA MET A 1 -12.37 10.21 7.53
C MET A 1 -13.44 9.15 7.65
N ARG A 2 -14.67 9.39 7.16
CA ARG A 2 -15.73 8.37 7.24
C ARG A 2 -15.53 7.30 6.16
N PRO A 3 -15.91 6.04 6.39
CA PRO A 3 -15.73 4.96 5.40
C PRO A 3 -16.31 5.30 4.03
N GLU A 4 -17.47 5.97 3.99
CA GLU A 4 -18.15 6.33 2.74
C GLU A 4 -17.37 7.39 1.96
N GLN A 5 -16.63 8.26 2.65
CA GLN A 5 -15.78 9.27 2.01
C GLN A 5 -14.55 8.63 1.36
N VAL A 6 -13.99 7.57 1.98
CA VAL A 6 -12.85 6.81 1.40
C VAL A 6 -13.30 6.14 0.12
N SER A 7 -14.44 5.44 0.15
CA SER A 7 -14.98 4.76 -1.02
C SER A 7 -15.21 5.73 -2.19
N ARG A 8 -15.80 6.91 -1.92
CA ARG A 8 -15.98 7.95 -2.95
C ARG A 8 -14.65 8.46 -3.50
N LEU A 9 -13.66 8.68 -2.65
CA LEU A 9 -12.33 9.12 -3.06
C LEU A 9 -11.68 8.10 -4.02
N VAL A 10 -11.73 6.82 -3.66
CA VAL A 10 -11.15 5.74 -4.49
C VAL A 10 -11.85 5.62 -5.84
N ILE A 11 -13.18 5.74 -5.89
CA ILE A 11 -13.96 5.64 -7.14
C ILE A 11 -13.60 6.79 -8.10
N CYS A 12 -13.53 8.02 -7.57
CA CYS A 12 -13.23 9.21 -8.37
C CYS A 12 -11.75 9.38 -8.73
N ALA A 13 -10.83 8.66 -8.06
CA ALA A 13 -9.41 8.74 -8.32
C ALA A 13 -9.02 8.07 -9.65
N ALA A 14 -7.94 8.58 -10.25
CA ALA A 14 -7.32 7.98 -11.42
C ALA A 14 -6.95 6.51 -11.15
N PRO A 15 -7.09 5.58 -12.12
CA PRO A 15 -6.92 4.15 -11.89
C PRO A 15 -5.61 3.76 -11.21
N HIS A 16 -4.50 4.41 -11.59
CA HIS A 16 -3.17 4.15 -11.01
C HIS A 16 -3.01 4.64 -9.56
N LEU A 17 -3.84 5.58 -9.09
CA LEU A 17 -3.82 6.09 -7.72
C LEU A 17 -4.68 5.26 -6.76
N ARG A 18 -5.65 4.50 -7.28
CA ARG A 18 -6.59 3.73 -6.44
C ARG A 18 -5.89 2.77 -5.48
N PRO A 19 -4.88 1.98 -5.91
CA PRO A 19 -4.17 1.08 -5.01
C PRO A 19 -3.46 1.83 -3.89
N LEU A 20 -2.83 2.96 -4.20
CA LEU A 20 -2.11 3.80 -3.24
C LEU A 20 -3.07 4.39 -2.20
N ILE A 21 -4.22 4.93 -2.63
CA ILE A 21 -5.23 5.50 -1.72
C ILE A 21 -5.77 4.41 -0.79
N VAL A 22 -6.09 3.23 -1.31
CA VAL A 22 -6.56 2.10 -0.51
C VAL A 22 -5.49 1.66 0.48
N PHE A 23 -4.23 1.56 0.07
CA PHE A 23 -3.11 1.22 0.93
C PHE A 23 -2.96 2.22 2.08
N LEU A 24 -2.93 3.52 1.79
CA LEU A 24 -2.78 4.57 2.81
C LEU A 24 -3.96 4.61 3.78
N ALA A 25 -5.18 4.52 3.26
CA ALA A 25 -6.40 4.56 4.08
C ALA A 25 -6.54 3.35 5.01
N SER A 26 -6.02 2.19 4.60
CA SER A 26 -6.15 0.94 5.36
C SER A 26 -5.00 0.65 6.32
N THR A 27 -3.80 1.18 6.05
CA THR A 27 -2.60 0.93 6.85
C THR A 27 -2.18 2.09 7.75
N GLY A 28 -2.65 3.31 7.44
CA GLY A 28 -2.17 4.52 8.12
C GLY A 28 -0.70 4.85 7.87
N CYS A 29 -0.09 4.31 6.81
CA CYS A 29 1.24 4.71 6.38
C CYS A 29 1.31 6.19 6.04
N ARG A 30 2.47 6.81 6.23
CA ARG A 30 2.70 8.15 5.71
C ARG A 30 2.80 8.11 4.18
N MET A 31 2.37 9.18 3.53
CA MET A 31 2.47 9.30 2.06
C MET A 31 3.91 9.07 1.57
N SER A 32 4.90 9.69 2.21
CA SER A 32 6.31 9.51 1.81
C SER A 32 6.79 8.06 1.96
N GLU A 33 6.41 7.39 3.05
CA GLU A 33 6.76 5.98 3.30
C GLU A 33 6.16 5.05 2.23
N ALA A 34 4.93 5.33 1.79
CA ALA A 34 4.26 4.53 0.77
C ALA A 34 4.79 4.81 -0.66
N LEU A 35 5.26 6.02 -0.93
CA LEU A 35 5.84 6.39 -2.23
C LEU A 35 7.27 5.86 -2.40
N ASP A 36 8.02 5.76 -1.30
CA ASP A 36 9.38 5.18 -1.27
C ASP A 36 9.36 3.64 -1.12
N LEU A 37 8.17 3.02 -1.01
CA LEU A 37 8.03 1.58 -0.81
C LEU A 37 8.38 0.82 -2.10
N GLU A 38 9.36 -0.08 -2.01
CA GLU A 38 9.72 -0.99 -3.10
C GLU A 38 9.07 -2.36 -2.94
N TRP A 39 8.83 -3.07 -4.05
CA TRP A 39 8.21 -4.41 -4.02
C TRP A 39 9.01 -5.45 -3.25
N LYS A 40 10.34 -5.29 -3.16
CA LYS A 40 11.21 -6.16 -2.36
C LYS A 40 10.90 -6.11 -0.87
N ASP A 41 10.31 -5.00 -0.41
CA ASP A 41 9.96 -4.75 0.98
C ASP A 41 8.49 -5.14 1.29
N VAL A 42 7.77 -5.74 0.32
CA VAL A 42 6.38 -6.17 0.45
C VAL A 42 6.29 -7.69 0.45
N ASP A 43 6.02 -8.26 1.62
CA ASP A 43 5.72 -9.68 1.77
C ASP A 43 4.20 -9.92 1.66
N LEU A 44 3.77 -10.33 0.46
CA LEU A 44 2.37 -10.67 0.20
C LEU A 44 1.93 -11.99 0.88
N ARG A 45 2.86 -12.90 1.20
CA ARG A 45 2.55 -14.16 1.89
C ARG A 45 2.39 -13.93 3.39
N GLY A 46 3.35 -13.23 4.00
CA GLY A 46 3.31 -12.78 5.39
C GLY A 46 2.36 -11.62 5.65
N ARG A 47 1.79 -11.02 4.59
CA ARG A 47 0.85 -9.89 4.65
C ARG A 47 1.44 -8.69 5.40
N ARG A 48 2.65 -8.31 5.05
CA ARG A 48 3.38 -7.22 5.70
C ARG A 48 4.20 -6.42 4.68
N ALA A 49 4.33 -5.13 4.93
CA ALA A 49 5.29 -4.27 4.24
C ALA A 49 6.28 -3.68 5.25
N THR A 50 7.53 -3.53 4.83
CA THR A 50 8.57 -2.84 5.58
C THR A 50 8.74 -1.44 5.00
N VAL A 51 8.49 -0.41 5.81
CA VAL A 51 8.67 0.99 5.41
C VAL A 51 9.84 1.61 6.15
N TRP A 52 10.55 2.52 5.47
CA TRP A 52 11.74 3.17 5.99
C TRP A 52 11.46 4.63 6.37
N GLN A 53 11.91 5.05 7.53
CA GLN A 53 11.83 6.44 7.98
C GLN A 53 13.12 7.21 7.68
N LYS A 54 13.04 8.54 7.62
CA LYS A 54 14.18 9.44 7.32
C LYS A 54 15.42 9.27 8.23
N GLN A 55 15.28 8.65 9.41
CA GLN A 55 16.39 8.36 10.32
C GLN A 55 16.89 6.91 10.25
N GLY A 56 16.55 6.17 9.17
CA GLY A 56 16.98 4.77 9.00
C GLY A 56 16.26 3.77 9.90
N ARG A 57 15.14 4.17 10.54
CA ARG A 57 14.30 3.25 11.30
C ARG A 57 13.31 2.56 10.38
N GLU A 58 13.35 1.24 10.37
CA GLU A 58 12.32 0.44 9.72
C GLU A 58 11.07 0.34 10.60
N ARG A 59 9.92 0.21 9.96
CA ARG A 59 8.65 -0.10 10.61
C ARG A 59 7.91 -1.14 9.79
N HIS A 60 7.38 -2.13 10.48
CA HIS A 60 6.47 -3.10 9.88
C HIS A 60 5.04 -2.57 9.85
N VAL A 61 4.38 -2.80 8.73
CA VAL A 61 3.01 -2.41 8.45
C VAL A 61 2.26 -3.67 8.03
N ASP A 62 1.26 -4.05 8.80
CA ASP A 62 0.41 -5.19 8.43
C ASP A 62 -0.48 -4.80 7.24
N LEU A 63 -0.65 -5.74 6.32
CA LEU A 63 -1.47 -5.59 5.11
C LEU A 63 -2.85 -6.24 5.37
N PRO A 64 -3.87 -5.45 5.75
CA PRO A 64 -5.22 -5.97 5.83
C PRO A 64 -5.67 -6.48 4.44
N PRO A 65 -6.70 -7.35 4.36
CA PRO A 65 -7.12 -7.97 3.09
C PRO A 65 -7.35 -6.96 1.94
N VAL A 66 -7.85 -5.78 2.27
CA VAL A 66 -8.10 -4.70 1.29
C VAL A 66 -6.80 -4.08 0.76
N ALA A 67 -5.77 -3.90 1.60
CA ALA A 67 -4.45 -3.46 1.19
C ALA A 67 -3.76 -4.52 0.34
N LEU A 68 -3.86 -5.79 0.74
CA LEU A 68 -3.27 -6.91 0.02
C LEU A 68 -3.85 -7.03 -1.40
N ALA A 69 -5.17 -6.87 -1.53
CA ALA A 69 -5.83 -6.83 -2.83
C ALA A 69 -5.36 -5.64 -3.69
N ALA A 70 -5.24 -4.46 -3.10
CA ALA A 70 -4.72 -3.27 -3.78
C ALA A 70 -3.29 -3.47 -4.28
N CYS A 71 -2.39 -3.98 -3.43
CA CYS A 71 -1.02 -4.28 -3.79
C CYS A 71 -0.95 -5.25 -4.97
N ARG A 72 -1.76 -6.33 -4.98
CA ARG A 72 -1.81 -7.31 -6.08
C ARG A 72 -2.15 -6.71 -7.44
N VAL A 73 -3.05 -5.73 -7.47
CA VAL A 73 -3.45 -5.04 -8.71
C VAL A 73 -2.38 -4.05 -9.18
N GLY A 74 -1.61 -3.48 -8.24
CA GLY A 74 -0.53 -2.55 -8.51
C GLY A 74 0.81 -3.21 -8.87
N VAL A 75 0.97 -4.53 -8.70
CA VAL A 75 2.22 -5.23 -9.00
C VAL A 75 2.53 -5.08 -10.50
N PRO A 76 3.68 -4.51 -10.90
CA PRO A 76 4.10 -4.53 -12.29
C PRO A 76 4.25 -5.98 -12.71
N CYS A 77 3.69 -6.36 -13.86
CA CYS A 77 3.66 -7.74 -14.36
C CYS A 77 5.04 -8.38 -14.60
N GLU A 78 6.13 -7.66 -14.33
CA GLU A 78 7.50 -8.08 -14.55
C GLU A 78 8.20 -8.31 -13.19
N GLY A 79 8.39 -9.57 -12.81
CA GLY A 79 9.48 -9.94 -11.90
C GLY A 79 9.16 -10.26 -10.43
N VAL A 80 7.92 -10.20 -9.94
CA VAL A 80 7.63 -10.68 -8.57
C VAL A 80 7.46 -12.21 -8.59
N ARG A 81 8.51 -12.94 -8.21
CA ARG A 81 8.40 -14.38 -7.90
C ARG A 81 7.48 -14.54 -6.68
N LEU A 82 6.28 -15.08 -6.91
CA LEU A 82 5.28 -15.40 -5.89
C LEU A 82 5.74 -16.46 -4.90
#